data_AF-A0A3C0JQ84-F1
#
_entry.id   AF-A0A3C0JQ84-F1
#
_cell.length_a   1.000
_cell.length_b   1.000
_cell.length_c   1.000
_cell.angle_alpha   90.00
_cell.angle_beta   90.00
_cell.angle_gamma   90.00
#
_symmetry.space_group_name_H-M   'P 1'
#
loop_
_entity.id
_entity.type
_entity.pdbx_description
1 polymer ?
#
loop_
_entity_poly.entity_id
_entity_poly.type
_entity_poly.pdbx_seq_one_letter_code
_entity_poly.pdbx_strand_id
1 'polypeptide(L)'
;DNGGYFDQLSSQPASDLRRDTVLNLAEMGVPVKYSHHEAAPSQHEIDLQYTDSLAMADSIMTAKLVIKELAQLSGAYGSFMPKPATGINGSG
;
A
#
# COMPACT_ATOMS: atom_id res chain seq x y z
N ASP A 1 11.77 -4.12 -6.83
CA ASP A 1 12.82 -3.26 -6.23
C ASP A 1 13.78 -4.14 -5.44
N ASN A 2 14.76 -3.55 -4.75
CA ASN A 2 15.63 -4.24 -3.78
C ASN A 2 15.38 -3.74 -2.34
N GLY A 3 14.18 -3.22 -2.06
CA GLY A 3 13.84 -2.63 -0.77
C GLY A 3 13.72 -3.70 0.31
N GLY A 4 14.20 -3.40 1.52
CA GLY A 4 14.07 -4.25 2.70
C GLY A 4 12.91 -3.84 3.61
N TYR A 5 12.71 -4.61 4.67
CA TYR A 5 11.73 -4.28 5.72
C TYR A 5 12.02 -2.90 6.34
N PHE A 6 11.00 -2.03 6.40
CA PHE A 6 11.12 -0.62 6.84
C PHE A 6 12.07 0.26 6.00
N ASP A 7 12.38 -0.12 4.76
CA ASP A 7 13.17 0.74 3.89
C ASP A 7 12.36 1.97 3.45
N GLN A 8 12.88 3.15 3.79
CA GLN A 8 12.28 4.46 3.52
C GLN A 8 12.99 5.21 2.38
N LEU A 9 13.92 4.57 1.67
CA LEU A 9 14.69 5.24 0.62
C LEU A 9 13.79 5.81 -0.48
N SER A 10 13.81 7.15 -0.57
CA SER A 10 12.99 7.97 -1.47
C SER A 10 13.38 7.89 -2.96
N SER A 11 14.46 7.17 -3.30
CA SER A 11 14.95 7.06 -4.68
C SER A 11 14.30 5.94 -5.50
N GLN A 12 13.33 5.21 -4.93
CA GLN A 12 12.65 4.10 -5.58
C GLN A 12 11.26 4.55 -6.10
N PRO A 13 10.89 4.23 -7.36
CA PRO A 13 9.57 4.54 -7.91
C PRO A 13 8.39 4.08 -7.04
N ALA A 14 8.57 2.97 -6.33
CA ALA A 14 7.58 2.44 -5.39
C ALA A 14 7.38 3.31 -4.13
N SER A 15 8.39 4.10 -3.74
CA SER A 15 8.28 5.04 -2.63
C SER A 15 7.37 6.21 -2.98
N ASP A 16 7.44 6.70 -4.22
CA ASP A 16 6.55 7.75 -4.72
C ASP A 16 5.11 7.24 -4.77
N LEU A 17 4.88 6.03 -5.29
CA LEU A 17 3.55 5.40 -5.31
C LEU A 17 2.93 5.25 -3.92
N ARG A 18 3.71 4.80 -2.91
CA ARG A 18 3.21 4.73 -1.53
C ARG A 18 2.87 6.12 -1.00
N ARG A 19 3.74 7.11 -1.19
CA ARG A 19 3.51 8.48 -0.74
C ARG A 19 2.23 9.06 -1.36
N ASP A 20 2.07 8.91 -2.66
CA ASP A 20 0.90 9.40 -3.38
C ASP A 20 -0.37 8.72 -2.89
N THR A 21 -0.31 7.42 -2.60
CA THR A 21 -1.43 6.69 -1.99
C THR A 21 -1.80 7.28 -0.63
N VAL A 22 -0.83 7.53 0.24
CA VAL A 22 -1.07 8.11 1.57
C VAL A 22 -1.74 9.48 1.47
N LEU A 23 -1.26 10.34 0.56
CA LEU A 23 -1.80 11.69 0.37
C LEU A 23 -3.23 11.66 -0.19
N ASN A 24 -3.50 10.83 -1.22
CA ASN A 24 -4.83 10.71 -1.82
C ASN A 24 -5.85 10.15 -0.81
N LEU A 25 -5.47 9.14 -0.02
CA LEU A 25 -6.36 8.60 1.01
C LEU A 25 -6.69 9.64 2.09
N ALA A 26 -5.70 10.44 2.51
CA ALA A 26 -5.94 11.52 3.46
C ALA A 26 -6.92 12.58 2.91
N GLU A 27 -6.79 12.97 1.63
CA GLU A 27 -7.73 13.90 0.98
C GLU A 27 -9.16 13.33 0.88
N MET A 28 -9.29 12.01 0.78
CA MET A 28 -10.57 11.30 0.77
C MET A 28 -11.16 11.06 2.18
N GLY A 29 -10.50 11.54 3.24
CA GLY A 29 -10.95 11.33 4.62
C GLY A 29 -10.65 9.93 5.18
N VAL A 30 -9.71 9.19 4.58
CA VAL A 30 -9.23 7.89 5.05
C VAL A 30 -7.81 8.07 5.62
N PRO A 31 -7.67 8.42 6.91
CA PRO A 31 -6.35 8.68 7.50
C PRO A 31 -5.48 7.41 7.55
N VAL A 32 -4.23 7.55 7.13
CA VAL A 32 -3.19 6.52 7.23
C VAL A 32 -2.39 6.73 8.52
N LYS A 33 -2.20 5.64 9.27
CA LYS A 33 -1.40 5.60 10.50
C LYS A 33 0.08 5.38 10.23
N TYR A 34 0.42 4.40 9.39
CA TYR A 34 1.80 4.06 9.00
C TYR A 34 1.85 3.60 7.55
N SER A 35 3.03 3.72 6.94
CA SER A 35 3.32 3.08 5.65
C SER A 35 4.80 2.74 5.55
N HIS A 36 5.12 1.56 5.03
CA HIS A 36 6.50 1.12 4.83
C HIS A 36 6.63 0.04 3.75
N HIS A 37 7.87 -0.23 3.38
CA HIS A 37 8.24 -1.42 2.61
C HIS A 37 8.19 -2.66 3.51
N GLU A 38 7.74 -3.77 2.96
CA GLU A 38 7.61 -5.06 3.64
C GLU A 38 8.79 -6.00 3.31
N ALA A 39 8.77 -7.23 3.83
CA ALA A 39 9.91 -8.14 3.78
C ALA A 39 10.16 -8.81 2.41
N ALA A 40 9.24 -8.73 1.45
CA ALA A 40 9.42 -9.26 0.09
C ALA A 40 9.64 -8.16 -0.96
N PRO A 41 10.30 -8.46 -2.10
CA PRO A 41 10.51 -7.47 -3.17
C PRO A 41 9.20 -6.84 -3.64
N SER A 42 9.17 -5.50 -3.68
CA SER A 42 7.97 -4.74 -4.06
C SER A 42 6.71 -5.09 -3.27
N GLN A 43 6.90 -5.49 -2.01
CA GLN A 43 5.85 -5.63 -1.03
C GLN A 43 5.79 -4.38 -0.16
N HIS A 44 4.58 -3.88 0.09
CA HIS A 44 4.36 -2.64 0.82
C HIS A 44 3.16 -2.78 1.76
N GLU A 45 3.20 -2.04 2.87
CA GLU A 45 2.13 -1.96 3.84
C GLU A 45 1.67 -0.50 4.02
N ILE A 46 0.35 -0.35 4.18
CA ILE A 46 -0.32 0.91 4.49
C ILE A 46 -1.34 0.59 5.59
N ASP A 47 -1.03 1.07 6.79
CA ASP A 47 -1.91 0.92 7.96
C ASP A 47 -2.93 2.05 7.99
N LEU A 48 -4.21 1.70 7.98
CA LEU A 48 -5.28 2.68 8.15
C LEU A 48 -5.47 3.01 9.64
N GLN A 49 -5.81 4.26 9.94
CA GLN A 49 -6.20 4.66 11.29
C GLN A 49 -7.52 3.98 11.66
N TYR A 50 -7.60 3.44 12.88
CA TYR A 50 -8.80 2.76 13.37
C TYR A 50 -10.05 3.66 13.37
N THR A 51 -11.18 3.08 12.96
CA THR A 51 -12.54 3.63 13.10
C THR A 51 -13.53 2.47 13.35
N ASP A 52 -14.83 2.74 13.49
CA ASP A 52 -15.85 1.72 13.65
C ASP A 52 -15.86 0.69 12.50
N SER A 53 -16.42 -0.48 12.74
CA SER A 53 -16.30 -1.63 11.84
C SER A 53 -16.91 -1.41 10.45
N LEU A 54 -18.00 -0.65 10.35
CA LEU A 54 -18.64 -0.37 9.07
C LEU A 54 -17.81 0.62 8.26
N ALA A 55 -17.40 1.73 8.89
CA ALA A 55 -16.53 2.71 8.25
C ALA A 55 -15.16 2.11 7.88
N MET A 56 -14.67 1.13 8.66
CA MET A 56 -13.41 0.45 8.36
C MET A 56 -13.55 -0.44 7.12
N ALA A 57 -14.67 -1.15 6.96
CA ALA A 57 -14.92 -1.95 5.76
C ALA A 57 -14.93 -1.06 4.50
N ASP A 58 -15.59 0.10 4.56
CA ASP A 58 -15.62 1.07 3.47
C ASP A 58 -14.22 1.66 3.19
N SER A 59 -13.47 1.97 4.25
CA SER A 59 -12.10 2.48 4.15
C SER A 59 -11.15 1.49 3.49
N ILE A 60 -11.25 0.20 3.83
CA ILE A 60 -10.44 -0.88 3.23
C ILE A 60 -10.75 -1.01 1.75
N MET A 61 -12.02 -1.00 1.36
CA MET A 61 -12.42 -1.11 -0.04
C MET A 61 -11.96 0.10 -0.85
N THR A 62 -12.09 1.30 -0.29
CA THR A 62 -11.60 2.55 -0.88
C THR A 62 -10.09 2.51 -1.07
N ALA A 63 -9.34 2.13 -0.03
CA ALA A 63 -7.89 2.01 -0.11
C ALA A 63 -7.44 1.04 -1.19
N LYS A 64 -8.07 -0.15 -1.28
CA LYS A 64 -7.75 -1.14 -2.33
C LYS A 64 -7.98 -0.61 -3.74
N LEU A 65 -9.02 0.18 -3.95
CA LEU A 65 -9.30 0.80 -5.24
C LEU A 65 -8.24 1.86 -5.58
N VAL A 66 -8.02 2.81 -4.67
CA VAL A 66 -7.03 3.91 -4.85
C VAL A 66 -5.64 3.35 -5.14
N ILE A 67 -5.18 2.35 -4.38
CA ILE A 67 -3.89 1.70 -4.60
C ILE A 67 -3.79 1.12 -6.01
N LYS A 68 -4.84 0.46 -6.51
CA LYS A 68 -4.84 -0.12 -7.86
C LYS A 68 -4.81 0.94 -8.95
N GLU A 69 -5.59 2.00 -8.80
CA GLU A 69 -5.65 3.10 -9.77
C GLU A 69 -4.31 3.85 -9.84
N LEU A 70 -3.74 4.21 -8.69
CA LEU A 70 -2.42 4.88 -8.65
C LEU A 70 -1.30 3.97 -9.17
N ALA A 71 -1.37 2.66 -8.90
CA ALA A 71 -0.44 1.69 -9.48
C ALA A 71 -0.55 1.68 -11.01
N GLN A 72 -1.77 1.62 -11.56
CA GLN A 72 -1.96 1.65 -13.02
C GLN A 72 -1.45 2.96 -13.64
N LEU A 73 -1.76 4.11 -13.03
CA LEU A 73 -1.30 5.43 -13.50
C LEU A 73 0.23 5.57 -13.50
N SER A 74 0.91 4.87 -12.59
CA SER A 74 2.37 4.82 -12.52
C SER A 74 2.99 3.72 -13.40
N GLY A 75 2.20 3.02 -14.21
CA GLY A 75 2.67 1.93 -15.08
C GLY A 75 2.99 0.62 -14.33
N ALA A 76 2.49 0.48 -13.10
CA ALA A 76 2.63 -0.70 -12.25
C ALA A 76 1.30 -1.48 -12.12
N TYR A 77 1.35 -2.64 -11.47
CA TYR A 77 0.17 -3.45 -11.15
C TYR A 77 0.13 -3.77 -9.66
N GLY A 78 -0.84 -3.18 -8.95
CA GLY A 78 -1.09 -3.43 -7.53
C GLY A 78 -1.95 -4.67 -7.30
N SER A 79 -1.50 -5.59 -6.44
CA SER A 79 -2.21 -6.85 -6.14
C SER A 79 -2.35 -7.06 -4.63
N PHE A 80 -3.50 -7.61 -4.22
CA PHE A 80 -3.79 -8.01 -2.84
C PHE A 80 -3.93 -9.53 -2.72
N MET A 81 -3.32 -10.29 -3.64
CA MET A 81 -3.28 -11.74 -3.52
C MET A 81 -2.48 -12.13 -2.28
N PRO A 82 -2.94 -13.13 -1.49
CA PRO A 82 -2.25 -13.53 -0.27
C PRO A 82 -0.87 -14.14 -0.54
N LYS A 83 -0.66 -14.74 -1.72
CA LYS A 83 0.59 -15.36 -2.10
C LYS A 83 0.87 -15.23 -3.61
N PRO A 84 1.42 -14.10 -4.07
CA PRO A 84 1.66 -13.88 -5.50
C PRO A 84 2.88 -14.64 -6.05
N ALA A 85 3.85 -15.00 -5.19
CA ALA A 85 5.04 -15.76 -5.59
C ALA A 85 5.46 -16.78 -4.52
N THR A 86 6.02 -17.90 -4.98
CA THR A 86 6.57 -18.95 -4.13
C THR A 86 7.96 -18.59 -3.61
N GLY A 87 8.29 -18.98 -2.37
CA GLY A 87 9.64 -18.80 -1.80
C GLY A 87 9.92 -17.43 -1.16
N ILE A 88 8.97 -16.49 -1.20
CA ILE A 88 9.03 -15.18 -0.53
C ILE A 88 7.81 -14.97 0.38
N ASN A 89 7.79 -13.93 1.21
CA ASN A 89 6.65 -13.64 2.10
C ASN A 89 5.35 -13.37 1.31
N GLY A 90 4.21 -13.69 1.93
CA GLY A 90 2.87 -13.38 1.40
C GLY A 90 2.27 -12.12 2.03
N SER A 91 1.07 -11.74 1.61
CA SER A 91 0.33 -10.57 2.14
C SER A 91 -0.86 -11.01 3.00
N GLY A 92 -1.01 -10.38 4.16
CA GLY A 92 -2.08 -10.60 5.13
C GLY A 92 -3.15 -9.53 5.10
#